data_AF-A0A5N8WRY7-F1
#
_entry.id   AF-A0A5N8WRY7-F1
#
_cell.length_a   1.000
_cell.length_b   1.000
_cell.length_c   1.000
_cell.angle_alpha   90.00
_cell.angle_beta   90.00
_cell.angle_gamma   90.00
#
_symmetry.space_group_name_H-M   'P 1'
#
loop_
_entity.id
_entity.type
_entity.pdbx_description
1 polymer ?
#
loop_
_entity_poly.entity_id
_entity_poly.type
_entity_poly.pdbx_seq_one_letter_code
_entity_poly.pdbx_strand_id
1 'polypeptide(L)'
;MRAAYLGGRSIAALIREHGVSRGAIRTAVVVLMPEHTAAGREDAPAPELPVTLDMPGRVAGFLRTAELESAERSVLDRGVTVRHGQGYTLRVSAVPAVHRQLLARCQPLDGAQGAPAYPAQRMARRAYENRVNALTSTAGP
;
A
#
# COMPACT_ATOMS: atom_id res chain seq x y z
N MET A 1 -23.98 -19.94 11.80
CA MET A 1 -23.22 -18.76 11.30
C MET A 1 -21.87 -18.56 11.99
N ARG A 2 -21.81 -18.26 13.31
CA ARG A 2 -20.55 -17.99 14.05
C ARG A 2 -19.50 -19.10 13.91
N ALA A 3 -19.86 -20.36 14.19
CA ALA A 3 -18.96 -21.51 14.08
C ALA A 3 -18.50 -21.80 12.63
N ALA A 4 -19.36 -21.55 11.63
CA ALA A 4 -19.03 -21.80 10.23
C ALA A 4 -18.02 -20.78 9.66
N TYR A 5 -18.15 -19.51 10.04
CA TYR A 5 -17.18 -18.46 9.67
C TYR A 5 -15.82 -18.70 10.34
N LEU A 6 -15.80 -19.07 11.63
CA LEU A 6 -14.58 -19.43 12.36
C LEU A 6 -13.96 -20.75 11.87
N GLY A 7 -14.74 -21.63 11.26
CA GLY A 7 -14.28 -22.84 10.57
C GLY A 7 -13.70 -22.60 9.16
N GLY A 8 -13.45 -21.34 8.78
CA GLY A 8 -12.80 -20.98 7.51
C GLY A 8 -13.72 -20.97 6.29
N ARG A 9 -15.05 -21.03 6.46
CA ARG A 9 -15.99 -20.96 5.32
C ARG A 9 -16.11 -19.51 4.82
N SER A 10 -15.97 -19.34 3.51
CA SER A 10 -16.06 -18.03 2.85
C SER A 10 -17.49 -17.47 2.86
N ILE A 11 -17.61 -16.14 2.81
CA ILE A 11 -18.90 -15.42 2.75
C ILE A 11 -19.78 -15.92 1.60
N ALA A 12 -19.18 -16.25 0.45
CA ALA A 12 -19.90 -16.74 -0.71
C ALA A 12 -20.51 -18.15 -0.51
N ALA A 13 -19.93 -18.98 0.36
CA ALA A 13 -20.52 -20.27 0.73
C ALA A 13 -21.73 -20.07 1.65
N LEU A 14 -21.64 -19.14 2.60
CA LEU A 14 -22.73 -18.80 3.52
C LEU A 14 -23.96 -18.22 2.81
N ILE A 15 -23.76 -17.43 1.75
CA ILE A 15 -24.86 -16.91 0.90
C ILE A 15 -25.64 -18.07 0.26
N ARG A 16 -24.93 -19.06 -0.29
CA ARG A 16 -25.55 -20.20 -0.99
C ARG A 16 -26.27 -21.14 -0.05
N GLU A 17 -25.71 -21.37 1.13
CA GLU A 17 -26.25 -22.29 2.13
C GLU A 17 -27.49 -21.72 2.83
N HIS A 18 -27.49 -20.42 3.12
CA HIS A 18 -28.58 -19.78 3.88
C HIS A 18 -29.56 -18.99 3.02
N GLY A 19 -29.28 -18.81 1.72
CA GLY A 19 -30.16 -18.06 0.80
C GLY A 19 -30.31 -16.57 1.14
N VAL A 20 -29.39 -16.02 1.92
CA VAL A 20 -29.47 -14.64 2.42
C VAL A 20 -28.57 -13.69 1.64
N SER A 21 -28.98 -12.43 1.56
CA SER A 21 -28.20 -11.40 0.88
C SER A 21 -26.89 -11.11 1.61
N ARG A 22 -25.88 -10.62 0.87
CA ARG A 22 -24.57 -10.25 1.41
C ARG A 22 -24.67 -9.22 2.55
N GLY A 23 -25.59 -8.26 2.43
CA GLY A 23 -25.86 -7.26 3.48
C GLY A 23 -26.36 -7.89 4.77
N ALA A 24 -27.26 -8.86 4.69
CA ALA A 24 -27.77 -9.57 5.86
C ALA A 24 -26.68 -10.37 6.60
N ILE A 25 -25.78 -11.02 5.84
CA ILE A 25 -24.61 -11.71 6.44
C ILE A 25 -23.69 -10.70 7.12
N ARG A 26 -23.45 -9.54 6.50
CA ARG A 26 -22.60 -8.49 7.07
C ARG A 26 -23.14 -7.97 8.39
N THR A 27 -24.43 -7.66 8.44
CA THR A 27 -25.12 -7.25 9.68
C THR A 27 -25.06 -8.34 10.74
N ALA A 28 -25.28 -9.60 10.36
CA ALA A 28 -25.20 -10.71 11.30
C ALA A 28 -23.78 -10.91 11.85
N VAL A 29 -22.74 -10.68 11.05
CA VAL A 29 -21.33 -10.71 11.52
C VAL A 29 -21.05 -9.56 12.48
N VAL A 30 -21.53 -8.35 12.21
CA VAL A 30 -21.42 -7.20 13.14
C VAL A 30 -22.10 -7.50 14.47
N VAL A 31 -23.31 -8.06 14.45
CA VAL A 31 -24.10 -8.34 15.65
C VAL A 31 -23.50 -9.51 16.47
N LEU A 32 -23.02 -10.55 15.79
CA LEU A 32 -22.60 -11.80 16.47
C LEU A 32 -21.10 -11.87 16.75
N MET A 33 -20.28 -11.07 16.07
CA MET A 33 -18.81 -11.10 16.12
C MET A 33 -18.19 -9.68 16.12
N PRO A 34 -18.48 -8.84 17.13
CA PRO A 34 -18.00 -7.45 17.19
C PRO A 34 -16.46 -7.34 17.16
N GLU A 35 -15.76 -8.32 17.76
CA GLU A 35 -14.28 -8.43 17.78
C GLU A 35 -13.69 -8.56 16.36
N HIS A 36 -14.41 -9.24 15.44
CA HIS A 36 -13.94 -9.50 14.07
C HIS A 36 -14.29 -8.38 13.10
N THR A 37 -15.28 -7.55 13.42
CA THR A 37 -15.63 -6.38 12.60
C THR A 37 -14.67 -5.21 12.73
N ALA A 38 -13.88 -5.14 13.81
CA ALA A 38 -12.82 -4.14 13.92
C ALA A 38 -11.67 -4.36 12.91
N ALA A 39 -11.49 -5.60 12.43
CA ALA A 39 -10.56 -5.95 11.35
C ALA A 39 -11.19 -5.81 9.95
N GLY A 40 -12.49 -5.51 9.88
CA GLY A 40 -13.25 -5.32 8.65
C GLY A 40 -13.41 -3.84 8.33
N ARG A 41 -12.33 -3.18 7.91
CA ARG A 41 -12.41 -1.82 7.32
C ARG A 41 -13.31 -1.89 6.09
N GLU A 42 -14.57 -1.47 6.24
CA GLU A 42 -15.43 -1.12 5.12
C GLU A 42 -14.92 0.19 4.52
N ASP A 43 -13.86 0.08 3.74
CA ASP A 43 -13.58 0.85 2.53
C ASP A 43 -12.28 0.28 1.96
N ALA A 44 -12.34 -0.97 1.49
CA ALA A 44 -11.33 -1.41 0.54
C ALA A 44 -11.82 -0.87 -0.81
N PRO A 45 -11.27 0.26 -1.31
CA PRO A 45 -11.54 0.66 -2.68
C PRO A 45 -11.27 -0.54 -3.60
N ALA A 46 -12.01 -0.62 -4.72
CA ALA A 46 -11.80 -1.66 -5.74
C ALA A 46 -10.30 -1.90 -5.93
N PRO A 47 -9.84 -3.17 -6.04
CA PRO A 47 -8.41 -3.49 -6.03
C PRO A 47 -7.68 -2.56 -6.99
N GLU A 48 -6.96 -1.58 -6.44
CA GLU A 48 -6.36 -0.53 -7.23
C GLU A 48 -5.35 -1.22 -8.15
N LEU A 49 -5.47 -1.03 -9.46
CA LEU A 49 -4.59 -1.71 -10.41
C LEU A 49 -3.13 -1.31 -10.14
N PRO A 50 -2.16 -2.25 -10.25
CA PRO A 50 -0.76 -1.91 -10.11
C PRO A 50 -0.37 -0.80 -11.10
N VAL A 51 0.18 0.29 -10.59
CA VAL A 51 0.72 1.38 -11.41
C VAL A 51 2.23 1.31 -11.33
N THR A 52 2.88 1.65 -12.43
CA THR A 52 4.34 1.69 -12.50
C THR A 52 4.83 3.11 -12.27
N LEU A 53 5.60 3.32 -11.21
CA LEU A 53 6.26 4.60 -10.93
C LEU A 53 7.78 4.46 -10.96
N ASP A 54 8.45 5.45 -11.54
CA ASP A 54 9.88 5.57 -11.41
C ASP A 54 10.21 6.16 -10.03
N MET A 55 11.01 5.45 -9.25
CA MET A 55 11.51 5.86 -7.94
C MET A 55 12.96 6.32 -8.05
N PRO A 56 13.34 7.50 -7.53
CA PRO A 56 14.74 7.94 -7.55
C PRO A 56 15.65 6.97 -6.78
N GLY A 57 16.85 6.70 -7.30
CA GLY A 57 17.77 5.72 -6.70
C GLY A 57 18.22 6.05 -5.27
N ARG A 58 18.21 7.33 -4.89
CA ARG A 58 18.42 7.77 -3.48
C ARG A 58 17.31 7.26 -2.56
N VAL A 59 16.05 7.35 -3.02
CA VAL A 59 14.87 6.87 -2.29
C VAL A 59 14.88 5.35 -2.22
N ALA A 60 15.15 4.69 -3.35
CA ALA A 60 15.25 3.23 -3.41
C ALA A 60 16.35 2.68 -2.49
N GLY A 61 17.52 3.34 -2.46
CA GLY A 61 18.61 2.97 -1.56
C GLY A 61 18.23 3.08 -0.09
N PHE A 62 17.60 4.19 0.31
CA PHE A 62 17.12 4.39 1.67
C PHE A 62 16.08 3.33 2.09
N LEU A 63 15.10 3.06 1.22
CA LEU A 63 14.04 2.08 1.50
C LEU A 63 14.57 0.65 1.62
N ARG A 64 15.62 0.28 0.87
CA ARG A 64 16.26 -1.04 1.00
C ARG A 64 16.91 -1.27 2.36
N THR A 65 17.33 -0.20 3.04
CA THR A 65 17.89 -0.28 4.40
C THR A 65 16.84 -0.08 5.50
N ALA A 66 15.61 0.28 5.14
CA ALA A 66 14.53 0.52 6.09
C ALA A 66 13.82 -0.79 6.49
N GLU A 67 13.20 -0.78 7.66
CA GLU A 67 12.30 -1.86 8.09
C GLU A 67 10.95 -1.74 7.35
N LEU A 68 10.78 -2.60 6.36
CA LEU A 68 9.59 -2.67 5.51
C LEU A 68 8.81 -3.96 5.74
N GLU A 69 7.50 -3.91 5.50
CA GLU A 69 6.65 -5.08 5.44
C GLU A 69 6.99 -5.97 4.22
N SER A 70 6.58 -7.23 4.25
CA SER A 70 6.89 -8.20 3.18
C SER A 70 6.38 -7.75 1.81
N ALA A 71 5.23 -7.07 1.75
CA ALA A 71 4.67 -6.55 0.51
C ALA A 71 5.52 -5.41 -0.08
N GLU A 72 5.89 -4.42 0.74
CA GLU A 72 6.75 -3.29 0.38
C GLU A 72 8.13 -3.79 -0.11
N ARG A 73 8.73 -4.74 0.62
CA ARG A 73 10.03 -5.32 0.26
C ARG A 73 9.98 -6.09 -1.05
N SER A 74 8.94 -6.90 -1.28
CA SER A 74 8.79 -7.66 -2.53
C SER A 74 8.61 -6.75 -3.75
N VAL A 75 7.95 -5.60 -3.57
CA VAL A 75 7.77 -4.60 -4.61
C VAL A 75 9.11 -3.94 -5.01
N LEU A 76 9.99 -3.65 -4.04
CA LEU A 76 11.33 -3.12 -4.32
C LEU A 76 12.25 -4.17 -4.96
N ASP A 77 12.10 -5.44 -4.58
CA ASP A 77 12.86 -6.57 -5.11
C ASP A 77 12.52 -6.86 -6.58
N ARG A 78 11.22 -6.80 -6.92
CA ARG A 78 10.74 -6.91 -8.31
C ARG A 78 11.00 -5.64 -9.14
N GLY A 79 11.50 -4.57 -8.53
CA GLY A 79 11.73 -3.30 -9.19
C GLY A 79 12.86 -3.37 -10.23
N VAL A 80 12.66 -2.75 -11.38
CA VAL A 80 13.65 -2.74 -12.48
C VAL A 80 14.53 -1.50 -12.38
N THR A 81 15.84 -1.68 -12.25
CA THR A 81 16.79 -0.56 -12.20
C THR A 81 17.08 -0.03 -13.61
N VAL A 82 16.84 1.26 -13.83
CA VAL A 82 17.18 1.98 -15.06
C VAL A 82 18.33 2.94 -14.77
N ARG A 83 19.45 2.80 -15.49
CA ARG A 83 20.66 3.63 -15.30
C ARG A 83 20.53 4.94 -16.08
N HIS A 84 20.85 6.05 -15.42
CA HIS A 84 20.87 7.39 -16.01
C HIS A 84 22.14 8.12 -15.55
N GLY A 85 23.20 8.08 -16.36
CA GLY A 85 24.48 8.74 -16.03
C GLY A 85 24.98 8.41 -14.62
N GLN A 86 25.20 9.44 -13.79
CA GLN A 86 25.66 9.32 -12.40
C GLN A 86 24.61 8.72 -11.43
N GLY A 87 23.37 8.47 -11.89
CA GLY A 87 22.25 8.03 -11.08
C GLY A 87 21.51 6.83 -11.65
N TYR A 88 20.45 6.43 -10.94
CA TYR A 88 19.50 5.44 -11.42
C TYR A 88 18.11 5.76 -10.92
N THR A 89 17.11 5.25 -11.62
CA THR A 89 15.73 5.15 -11.16
C THR A 89 15.38 3.68 -11.00
N LEU A 90 14.58 3.35 -9.99
CA LEU A 90 14.00 2.04 -9.81
C LEU A 90 12.55 2.11 -10.28
N ARG A 91 12.21 1.40 -11.34
CA ARG A 91 10.84 1.29 -11.82
C ARG A 91 10.11 0.27 -10.98
N VAL A 92 9.14 0.74 -10.22
CA VAL A 92 8.40 -0.02 -9.22
C VAL A 92 6.95 -0.14 -9.66
N SER A 93 6.44 -1.36 -9.78
CA SER A 93 5.02 -1.62 -10.08
C SER A 93 4.31 -2.08 -8.81
N ALA A 94 3.38 -1.27 -8.32
CA ALA A 94 2.61 -1.58 -7.12
C ALA A 94 1.26 -0.88 -7.13
N VAL A 95 0.36 -1.33 -6.27
CA VAL A 95 -0.89 -0.61 -6.04
C VAL A 95 -0.60 0.77 -5.42
N PRO A 96 -1.36 1.83 -5.76
CA PRO A 96 -1.16 3.18 -5.23
C PRO A 96 -1.06 3.25 -3.69
N ALA A 97 -1.83 2.43 -2.96
CA ALA A 97 -1.67 2.30 -1.51
C ALA A 97 -0.23 1.95 -1.06
N VAL A 98 0.45 1.01 -1.74
CA VAL A 98 1.84 0.64 -1.42
C VAL A 98 2.79 1.77 -1.79
N HIS A 99 2.55 2.48 -2.90
CA HIS A 99 3.34 3.66 -3.24
C HIS A 99 3.27 4.75 -2.17
N ARG A 100 2.09 4.98 -1.59
CA ARG A 100 1.87 5.92 -0.46
C ARG A 100 2.56 5.45 0.82
N GLN A 101 2.51 4.15 1.14
CA GLN A 101 3.24 3.59 2.29
C GLN A 101 4.75 3.77 2.14
N LEU A 102 5.31 3.41 0.99
CA LEU A 102 6.74 3.63 0.69
C LEU A 102 7.12 5.11 0.80
N LEU A 103 6.26 6.03 0.35
CA LEU A 103 6.48 7.47 0.49
C LEU A 103 6.49 7.90 1.97
N ALA A 104 5.56 7.40 2.79
CA ALA A 104 5.51 7.69 4.22
C ALA A 104 6.79 7.22 4.95
N ARG A 105 7.32 6.04 4.58
CA ARG A 105 8.59 5.54 5.11
C ARG A 105 9.78 6.46 4.80
N CYS A 106 9.68 7.27 3.75
CA CYS A 106 10.72 8.22 3.34
C CYS A 106 10.72 9.54 4.11
N GLN A 107 9.81 9.75 5.08
CA GLN A 107 9.77 10.97 5.90
C GLN A 107 11.13 11.34 6.54
N PRO A 108 11.96 10.40 7.03
CA PRO A 108 13.28 10.75 7.60
C PRO A 108 14.24 11.42 6.61
N LEU A 109 14.04 11.27 5.28
CA LEU A 109 14.84 11.94 4.26
C LEU A 109 14.61 13.46 4.21
N ASP A 110 13.57 13.98 4.85
CA ASP A 110 13.38 15.43 5.03
C ASP A 110 14.34 16.06 6.04
N GLY A 111 14.97 15.22 6.86
CA GLY A 111 15.69 15.64 8.05
C GLY A 111 14.93 15.25 9.31
N ALA A 112 15.64 14.65 10.26
CA ALA A 112 15.19 14.51 11.64
C ALA A 112 15.81 15.64 12.48
N GLN A 113 15.19 15.98 13.61
CA GLN A 113 15.79 16.88 14.60
C GLN A 113 17.17 16.35 15.00
N GLY A 114 18.23 17.06 14.60
CA GLY A 114 19.62 16.72 14.93
C GLY A 114 20.44 15.99 13.85
N ALA A 115 19.89 15.69 12.68
CA ALA A 115 20.65 15.09 11.56
C ALA A 115 20.64 16.00 10.32
N PRO A 116 21.79 16.17 9.62
CA PRO A 116 21.83 17.01 8.42
C PRO A 116 20.97 16.41 7.30
N ALA A 117 19.90 17.10 6.92
CA ALA A 117 19.10 16.75 5.75
C ALA A 117 19.88 17.11 4.48
N TYR A 118 20.38 16.10 3.76
CA TYR A 118 21.12 16.35 2.52
C TYR A 118 20.17 16.89 1.43
N PRO A 119 20.47 18.04 0.79
CA PRO A 119 19.58 18.64 -0.23
C PRO A 119 19.17 17.68 -1.35
N ALA A 120 20.09 16.81 -1.78
CA ALA A 120 19.82 15.80 -2.80
C ALA A 120 18.80 14.72 -2.36
N GLN A 121 18.74 14.40 -1.06
CA GLN A 121 17.78 13.43 -0.52
C GLN A 121 16.37 14.02 -0.47
N ARG A 122 16.26 15.27 0.01
CA ARG A 122 15.00 16.03 -0.01
C ARG A 122 14.43 16.15 -1.43
N MET A 123 15.28 16.52 -2.39
CA MET A 123 14.88 16.61 -3.80
C MET A 123 14.40 15.26 -4.34
N ALA A 124 15.11 14.17 -4.03
CA ALA A 124 14.72 12.83 -4.46
C ALA A 124 13.38 12.39 -3.85
N ARG A 125 13.13 12.67 -2.56
CA ARG A 125 11.84 12.40 -1.92
C ARG A 125 10.72 13.21 -2.56
N ARG A 126 10.92 14.52 -2.78
CA ARG A 126 9.93 15.39 -3.43
C ARG A 126 9.61 14.94 -4.86
N ALA A 127 10.60 14.49 -5.62
CA ALA A 127 10.36 13.94 -6.95
C ALA A 127 9.47 12.69 -6.89
N TYR A 128 9.68 11.80 -5.91
CA TYR A 128 8.83 10.63 -5.72
C TYR A 128 7.42 11.01 -5.23
N GLU A 129 7.31 11.92 -4.26
CA GLU A 129 6.06 12.48 -3.76
C GLU A 129 5.19 13.06 -4.89
N ASN A 130 5.79 13.88 -5.76
CA ASN A 130 5.06 14.46 -6.89
C ASN A 130 4.50 13.39 -7.84
N ARG A 131 5.25 12.30 -8.08
CA ARG A 131 4.78 11.18 -8.91
C ARG A 131 3.64 10.41 -8.24
N VAL A 132 3.71 10.19 -6.93
CA VAL A 132 2.64 9.54 -6.17
C VAL A 132 1.40 10.43 -6.13
N ASN A 133 1.54 11.74 -5.93
CA ASN A 133 0.43 12.69 -5.94
C ASN A 133 -0.23 12.79 -7.32
N ALA A 134 0.54 12.68 -8.41
CA ALA A 134 -0.02 12.63 -9.75
C ALA A 134 -0.96 11.42 -9.97
N LEU A 135 -0.74 10.29 -9.28
CA LEU A 135 -1.68 9.17 -9.30
C LEU A 135 -3.04 9.54 -8.70
N THR A 136 -3.06 10.39 -7.69
CA THR A 136 -4.29 10.85 -7.03
C THR A 136 -5.02 11.90 -7.84
N SER A 137 -4.30 12.71 -8.62
CA SER A 137 -4.88 13.70 -9.52
C SER A 137 -5.40 13.09 -10.83
N THR A 138 -4.87 11.94 -11.27
CA THR A 138 -5.43 11.22 -12.43
C THR A 138 -6.76 10.52 -12.11
N ALA A 139 -7.12 10.44 -10.82
CA ALA A 139 -8.41 9.97 -10.35
C ALA A 139 -9.38 11.15 -10.16
N GLY A 140 -9.97 11.63 -11.26
CA GLY A 140 -11.26 12.37 -11.22
C GLY A 140 -11.52 13.28 -12.42
N PRO A 141 -12.79 13.66 -12.69
CA PRO A 141 -14.08 13.13 -12.20
C PRO A 141 -14.68 12.03 -13.08
#